data_AF-C8ZBM8-F1
#
_entry.id   AF-C8ZBM8-F1
#
_cell.length_a   1.000
_cell.length_b   1.000
_cell.length_c   1.000
_cell.angle_alpha   90.00
_cell.angle_beta   90.00
_cell.angle_gamma   90.00
#
_symmetry.space_group_name_H-M   'P 1'
#
loop_
_entity.id
_entity.type
_entity.pdbx_description
1 polymer ?
#
loop_
_entity_poly.entity_id
_entity_poly.type
_entity_poly.pdbx_seq_one_letter_code
_entity_poly.pdbx_strand_id
1 'polypeptide(L)'
;MTDELKSYEALKAELKKSLQDRREQEDTFDNLQQEIYDKETEYFSHNSNNNHSGHGGAHGSKSHYSGNIIKGFDTFSKSHHSHADSAFNNNDRIFSLSSATYVKQQHDQSQND
;
A
#
# COMPACT_ATOMS: atom_id res chain seq x y z
N MET A 1 -4.32 46.49 27.31
CA MET A 1 -5.47 46.29 26.39
C MET A 1 -5.04 46.18 24.93
N THR A 2 -4.13 47.02 24.43
CA THR A 2 -3.62 46.93 23.05
C THR A 2 -2.78 45.68 22.77
N ASP A 3 -2.00 45.20 23.75
CA ASP A 3 -1.14 44.03 23.56
C ASP A 3 -1.94 42.72 23.55
N GLU A 4 -3.02 42.66 24.32
CA GLU A 4 -3.96 41.53 24.32
C GLU A 4 -4.69 41.43 22.97
N LEU A 5 -5.11 42.56 22.41
CA LEU A 5 -5.71 42.61 21.07
C LEU A 5 -4.73 42.20 19.98
N LYS A 6 -3.46 42.61 20.08
CA LYS A 6 -2.41 42.19 19.13
C LYS A 6 -2.15 40.69 19.20
N SER A 7 -2.06 40.11 20.40
CA SER A 7 -1.90 38.67 20.60
C SER A 7 -3.08 37.90 20.04
N TYR A 8 -4.30 38.39 20.23
CA TYR A 8 -5.51 37.77 19.68
C TYR A 8 -5.51 37.74 18.14
N GLU A 9 -5.14 38.84 17.49
CA GLU A 9 -5.06 38.87 16.02
C GLU A 9 -3.91 38.00 15.47
N ALA A 10 -2.78 37.92 16.19
CA ALA A 10 -1.69 37.00 15.85
C ALA A 10 -2.13 35.54 15.96
N LEU A 11 -2.80 35.15 17.05
CA LEU A 11 -3.34 33.81 17.26
C LEU A 11 -4.39 33.46 16.21
N LYS A 12 -5.23 34.42 15.78
CA LYS A 12 -6.20 34.20 14.71
C LYS A 12 -5.52 33.92 13.37
N ALA A 13 -4.42 34.62 13.07
CA ALA A 13 -3.64 34.37 11.85
C ALA A 13 -2.96 33.00 11.90
N GLU A 14 -2.37 32.63 13.04
CA GLU A 14 -1.75 31.32 13.25
C GLU A 14 -2.78 30.19 13.14
N LEU A 15 -3.96 30.35 13.74
CA LEU A 15 -5.03 29.37 13.64
C LEU A 15 -5.48 29.16 12.19
N LYS A 16 -5.63 30.23 11.41
CA LYS A 16 -5.95 30.11 9.97
C LYS A 16 -4.89 29.32 9.21
N LYS A 17 -3.60 29.56 9.51
CA LYS A 17 -2.49 28.80 8.92
C LYS A 17 -2.52 27.33 9.34
N SER A 18 -2.74 27.05 10.62
CA SER A 18 -2.80 25.68 11.14
C SER A 18 -3.99 24.90 10.59
N LEU A 19 -5.15 25.55 10.38
CA LEU A 19 -6.30 24.92 9.73
C LEU A 19 -6.03 24.58 8.27
N GLN A 20 -5.33 25.47 7.56
CA GLN A 20 -4.96 25.23 6.17
C GLN A 20 -3.94 24.09 6.06
N ASP A 21 -2.91 24.09 6.91
CA ASP A 21 -1.91 23.01 6.96
C ASP A 21 -2.58 21.68 7.30
N ARG A 22 -3.47 21.63 8.31
CA ARG A 22 -4.21 20.41 8.64
C ARG A 22 -4.95 19.84 7.41
N ARG A 23 -5.62 20.70 6.64
CA ARG A 23 -6.34 20.29 5.43
C ARG A 23 -5.39 19.75 4.36
N GLU A 24 -4.25 20.39 4.15
CA GLU A 24 -3.25 19.93 3.18
C GLU A 24 -2.66 18.57 3.58
N GLN A 25 -2.43 18.33 4.88
CA GLN A 25 -1.98 17.03 5.39
C GLN A 25 -3.07 15.95 5.22
N GLU A 26 -4.33 16.27 5.49
CA GLU A 26 -5.48 15.37 5.26
C GLU A 26 -5.56 14.97 3.77
N ASP A 27 -5.53 15.95 2.86
CA ASP A 27 -5.57 15.70 1.40
C ASP A 27 -4.36 14.85 0.93
N THR A 28 -3.16 15.14 1.45
CA THR A 28 -1.95 14.39 1.11
C THR A 28 -1.99 12.97 1.65
N PHE A 29 -2.52 12.79 2.86
CA PHE A 29 -2.66 11.48 3.49
C PHE A 29 -3.58 10.57 2.66
N ASP A 30 -4.74 11.08 2.24
CA ASP A 30 -5.69 10.32 1.41
C ASP A 30 -5.06 9.89 0.09
N ASN A 31 -4.31 10.78 -0.56
CA ASN A 31 -3.57 10.46 -1.79
C ASN A 31 -2.51 9.37 -1.58
N LEU A 32 -1.76 9.43 -0.48
CA LEU A 32 -0.76 8.41 -0.16
C LEU A 32 -1.38 7.06 0.14
N GLN A 33 -2.56 7.00 0.79
CA GLN A 33 -3.26 5.73 1.01
C GLN A 33 -3.63 5.07 -0.33
N GLN A 34 -4.15 5.85 -1.28
CA GLN A 34 -4.46 5.36 -2.61
C GLN A 34 -3.20 4.91 -3.36
N GLU A 35 -2.13 5.71 -3.30
CA GLU A 35 -0.86 5.38 -3.95
C GLU A 35 -0.26 4.06 -3.43
N ILE A 36 -0.31 3.83 -2.11
CA ILE A 36 0.15 2.56 -1.51
C ILE A 36 -0.63 1.38 -2.09
N TYR A 37 -1.96 1.47 -2.13
CA TYR A 37 -2.82 0.41 -2.66
C TYR A 37 -2.55 0.13 -4.16
N ASP A 38 -2.37 1.20 -4.95
CA ASP A 38 -2.07 1.11 -6.37
C ASP A 38 -0.71 0.46 -6.60
N LYS A 39 0.31 0.83 -5.83
CA LYS A 39 1.66 0.26 -5.91
C LYS A 39 1.73 -1.19 -5.46
N GLU A 40 0.97 -1.58 -4.44
CA GLU A 40 0.83 -3.00 -4.08
C GLU A 40 0.22 -3.81 -5.24
N THR A 41 -0.77 -3.24 -5.92
CA THR A 41 -1.36 -3.88 -7.11
C THR A 41 -0.34 -3.98 -8.23
N GLU A 42 0.34 -2.88 -8.57
CA GLU A 42 1.33 -2.82 -9.65
C GLU A 42 2.44 -3.87 -9.46
N TYR A 43 3.02 -3.95 -8.26
CA TYR A 43 4.22 -4.76 -8.01
C TYR A 43 3.92 -6.21 -7.62
N PHE A 44 2.82 -6.49 -6.93
CA PHE A 44 2.58 -7.83 -6.37
C PHE A 44 1.52 -8.64 -7.11
N SER A 45 0.57 -8.02 -7.81
CA SER A 45 -0.47 -8.75 -8.56
C SER A 45 0.08 -9.47 -9.80
N HIS A 46 1.07 -8.88 -10.48
CA HIS A 46 1.62 -9.41 -11.73
C HIS A 46 2.67 -10.50 -11.53
N ASN A 47 3.25 -10.62 -10.33
CA ASN A 47 4.33 -11.59 -10.08
C ASN A 47 3.82 -13.03 -9.89
N SER A 48 2.50 -13.26 -9.88
CA SER A 48 1.92 -14.58 -9.61
C SER A 48 1.40 -15.33 -10.85
N ASN A 49 1.39 -14.70 -12.05
CA ASN A 49 0.70 -15.24 -13.23
C ASN A 49 1.60 -15.67 -14.40
N ASN A 50 2.88 -15.97 -14.16
CA ASN A 50 3.64 -16.77 -15.12
C ASN A 50 3.38 -18.27 -14.91
N ASN A 51 2.14 -18.67 -15.15
CA ASN A 51 1.82 -20.04 -15.55
C ASN A 51 2.50 -20.30 -16.91
N HIS A 52 3.77 -20.69 -16.92
CA HIS A 52 4.29 -21.45 -18.05
C HIS A 52 3.92 -22.92 -17.85
N SER A 53 2.65 -23.21 -18.13
CA SER A 53 2.31 -24.43 -18.85
C SER A 53 3.06 -24.37 -20.18
N GLY A 54 4.15 -25.11 -20.27
CA GLY A 54 5.05 -25.07 -21.41
C GLY A 54 5.98 -26.25 -21.42
N HIS A 55 5.44 -27.41 -21.78
CA HIS A 55 6.23 -28.47 -22.36
C HIS A 55 6.73 -27.95 -23.72
N GLY A 56 7.97 -27.46 -23.79
CA GLY A 56 8.52 -26.88 -25.03
C GLY A 56 9.98 -26.49 -24.86
N GLY A 57 10.85 -27.12 -25.67
CA GLY A 57 12.30 -27.04 -25.52
C GLY A 57 12.92 -25.66 -25.80
N ALA A 58 14.14 -25.52 -25.26
CA ALA A 58 15.24 -24.73 -25.80
C ALA A 58 14.92 -23.32 -26.35
N HIS A 59 14.75 -22.32 -25.48
CA HIS A 59 15.25 -20.97 -25.75
C HIS A 59 15.36 -20.12 -24.46
N GLY A 60 16.54 -19.51 -24.25
CA GLY A 60 16.89 -18.47 -23.26
C GLY A 60 15.95 -18.23 -22.06
N SER A 61 16.27 -18.87 -20.93
CA SER A 61 15.57 -18.69 -19.65
C SER A 61 15.80 -17.27 -19.10
N LYS A 62 14.88 -16.34 -19.35
CA LYS A 62 14.70 -15.15 -18.49
C LYS A 62 14.19 -15.67 -17.15
N SER A 63 15.11 -15.84 -16.19
CA SER A 63 14.80 -16.21 -14.82
C SER A 63 13.84 -15.18 -14.24
N HIS A 64 12.54 -15.51 -14.24
CA HIS A 64 11.55 -14.73 -13.52
C HIS A 64 11.78 -14.98 -12.04
N TYR A 65 12.42 -14.01 -11.40
CA TYR A 65 12.64 -13.97 -9.96
C TYR A 65 11.28 -13.76 -9.28
N SER A 66 10.67 -14.83 -8.80
CA SER A 66 9.31 -14.84 -8.22
C SER A 66 9.27 -14.50 -6.73
N GLY A 67 10.41 -14.07 -6.15
CA GLY A 67 10.48 -13.62 -4.77
C GLY A 67 9.95 -12.20 -4.60
N ASN A 68 9.22 -11.94 -3.51
CA ASN A 68 8.79 -10.61 -3.12
C ASN A 68 8.78 -10.47 -1.59
N ILE A 69 8.61 -9.25 -1.08
CA ILE A 69 8.62 -9.00 0.38
C ILE A 69 7.47 -9.71 1.12
N ILE A 70 6.39 -10.08 0.42
CA ILE A 70 5.25 -10.77 1.01
C ILE A 70 5.54 -12.28 1.18
N LYS A 71 6.17 -12.91 0.20
CA LYS A 71 6.39 -14.36 0.13
C LYS A 71 7.82 -14.79 0.46
N GLY A 72 8.75 -13.84 0.53
CA GLY A 72 10.19 -14.09 0.70
C GLY A 72 10.96 -14.13 -0.63
N PHE A 73 12.28 -13.99 -0.50
CA PHE A 73 13.24 -13.87 -1.61
C PHE A 73 14.12 -15.11 -1.81
N ASP A 74 14.04 -16.08 -0.89
CA ASP A 74 14.80 -17.33 -0.98
C ASP A 74 14.08 -18.35 -1.87
N THR A 75 14.20 -18.16 -3.18
CA THR A 75 13.63 -19.06 -4.20
C THR A 75 14.63 -20.11 -4.68
N PHE A 76 15.87 -20.10 -4.18
CA PHE A 76 16.95 -20.98 -4.65
C PHE A 76 17.14 -22.22 -3.76
N SER A 77 16.66 -22.16 -2.52
CA SER A 77 16.64 -23.28 -1.57
C SER A 77 15.51 -24.27 -1.88
N LYS A 78 15.74 -25.19 -2.83
CA LYS A 78 14.84 -26.33 -3.08
C LYS A 78 14.77 -27.26 -1.86
N SER A 79 13.90 -27.00 -0.88
CA SER A 79 13.44 -28.07 0.04
C SER A 79 12.20 -27.74 0.86
N HIS A 80 11.80 -26.48 1.08
CA HIS A 80 10.68 -26.21 1.98
C HIS A 80 9.78 -25.08 1.48
N HIS A 81 8.48 -25.28 1.69
CA HIS A 81 7.39 -24.29 1.71
C HIS A 81 6.47 -24.25 0.48
N SER A 82 5.31 -24.85 0.70
CA SER A 82 4.06 -24.93 -0.07
C SER A 82 3.37 -23.60 -0.39
N HIS A 83 4.08 -22.46 -0.40
CA HIS A 83 3.49 -21.11 -0.53
C HIS A 83 3.94 -20.33 -1.78
N ALA A 84 4.90 -20.83 -2.56
CA ALA A 84 5.42 -20.09 -3.72
C ALA A 84 4.35 -19.77 -4.78
N ASP A 85 3.36 -20.66 -4.96
CA ASP A 85 2.34 -20.57 -6.02
C ASP A 85 1.00 -19.94 -5.61
N SER A 86 0.86 -19.41 -4.39
CA SER A 86 -0.44 -18.80 -4.00
C SER A 86 -0.67 -17.48 -4.73
N ALA A 87 -1.81 -17.32 -5.39
CA ALA A 87 -2.17 -16.05 -6.04
C ALA A 87 -2.13 -14.88 -5.03
N PHE A 88 -1.64 -13.72 -5.48
CA PHE A 88 -1.68 -12.49 -4.67
C PHE A 88 -3.12 -12.16 -4.32
N ASN A 89 -3.40 -12.03 -3.04
CA ASN A 89 -4.74 -11.77 -2.51
C ASN A 89 -4.78 -10.46 -1.70
N ASN A 90 -5.98 -9.98 -1.35
CA ASN A 90 -6.11 -8.75 -0.58
C ASN A 90 -5.58 -8.85 0.87
N ASN A 91 -5.44 -10.06 1.43
CA ASN A 91 -4.81 -10.29 2.73
C ASN A 91 -3.27 -10.16 2.65
N ASP A 92 -2.69 -10.22 1.44
CA ASP A 92 -1.26 -10.04 1.18
C ASP A 92 -0.86 -8.55 1.05
N ARG A 93 -1.82 -7.63 1.09
CA ARG A 93 -1.63 -6.17 1.01
C ARG A 93 -1.18 -5.59 2.36
N ILE A 94 -0.05 -6.07 2.85
CA ILE A 94 0.42 -5.77 4.21
C ILE A 94 0.66 -4.27 4.46
N PHE A 95 0.96 -3.48 3.41
CA PHE A 95 1.16 -2.04 3.55
C PHE A 95 -0.18 -1.33 3.72
N SER A 96 -1.18 -1.64 2.88
CA SER A 96 -2.53 -1.09 3.05
C SER A 96 -3.17 -1.53 4.38
N LEU A 97 -3.00 -2.81 4.74
CA LEU A 97 -3.54 -3.39 5.98
C LEU A 97 -2.88 -2.84 7.26
N SER A 98 -1.73 -2.17 7.14
CA SER A 98 -1.13 -1.46 8.29
C SER A 98 -1.94 -0.20 8.70
N SER A 99 -2.84 0.28 7.83
CA SER A 99 -3.70 1.43 8.10
C SER A 99 -5.06 1.01 8.66
N ALA A 100 -5.39 1.46 9.87
CA ALA A 100 -6.68 1.18 10.50
C ALA A 100 -7.86 1.84 9.74
N THR A 101 -7.64 2.99 9.08
CA THR A 101 -8.70 3.61 8.26
C THR A 101 -9.03 2.77 7.04
N TYR A 102 -8.00 2.20 6.38
CA TYR A 102 -8.18 1.28 5.27
C TYR A 102 -8.91 0.00 5.69
N VAL A 103 -8.51 -0.62 6.82
CA VAL A 103 -9.18 -1.83 7.35
C VAL A 103 -10.65 -1.56 7.64
N LYS A 104 -10.97 -0.41 8.23
CA LYS A 104 -12.36 0.00 8.48
C LYS A 104 -13.13 0.18 7.17
N GLN A 105 -12.54 0.84 6.18
CA GLN A 105 -13.16 1.02 4.86
C GLN A 105 -13.49 -0.32 4.18
N GLN A 106 -12.58 -1.30 4.24
CA GLN A 106 -12.84 -2.63 3.70
C GLN A 106 -13.98 -3.35 4.43
N HIS A 107 -14.03 -3.24 5.75
CA HIS A 107 -15.09 -3.86 6.55
C HIS A 107 -16.46 -3.23 6.30
N ASP A 108 -16.51 -1.91 6.12
CA ASP A 108 -17.74 -1.19 5.78
C ASP A 108 -18.22 -1.55 4.36
N GLN A 109 -17.31 -1.82 3.42
CA GLN A 109 -17.67 -2.33 2.10
C GLN A 109 -18.22 -3.76 2.16
N SER A 110 -17.58 -4.67 2.89
CA SER A 110 -18.00 -6.07 2.96
C SER A 110 -19.32 -6.32 3.69
N GLN A 111 -19.77 -5.40 4.54
CA GLN A 111 -21.07 -5.48 5.20
C GLN A 111 -22.24 -4.93 4.36
N ASN A 112 -21.95 -4.19 3.29
CA ASN A 112 -22.96 -3.57 2.43
C ASN A 112 -23.23 -4.36 1.13
N ASP A 113 -22.49 -5.45 0.90
CA ASP A 113 -22.69 -6.43 -0.19
C ASP A 113 -23.44 -7.68 0.32
#